data_AF-A0A958Q6E9-F1
#
_entry.id   AF-A0A958Q6E9-F1
#
_cell.length_a   1.000
_cell.length_b   1.000
_cell.length_c   1.000
_cell.angle_alpha   90.00
_cell.angle_beta   90.00
_cell.angle_gamma   90.00
#
_symmetry.space_group_name_H-M   'P 1'
#
loop_
_entity.id
_entity.type
_entity.pdbx_description
1 polymer ?
#
loop_
_entity_poly.entity_id
_entity_poly.type
_entity_poly.pdbx_seq_one_letter_code
_entity_poly.pdbx_strand_id
1 'polypeptide(L)'
;VHWNSQYLTVFDENFQPVPQVIGHYDKLNDELPEICNSLGIKCPISNQSGSKRTEPYTSFYTDETREYVAKRYHLDIEIFQFSYGENSQTQGTK
;
A
#
# COMPACT_ATOMS: atom_id res chain seq x y z
N VAL A 1 4.88 17.88 -3.60
CA VAL A 1 4.14 16.93 -2.73
C VAL A 1 4.65 15.49 -2.84
N HIS A 2 5.26 15.07 -3.97
CA HIS A 2 5.66 13.68 -4.27
C HIS A 2 6.65 12.98 -3.31
N TRP A 3 7.32 13.72 -2.43
CA TRP A 3 8.35 13.17 -1.51
C TRP A 3 7.92 13.20 -0.04
N ASN A 4 6.66 13.56 0.25
CA ASN A 4 6.17 13.54 1.62
C ASN A 4 5.90 12.10 2.06
N SER A 5 6.13 11.83 3.34
CA SER A 5 5.75 10.56 3.96
C SER A 5 4.23 10.39 3.95
N GLN A 6 3.77 9.17 3.76
CA GLN A 6 2.35 8.85 3.65
C GLN A 6 1.65 8.99 5.01
N TYR A 7 2.34 8.66 6.11
CA TYR A 7 1.75 8.79 7.45
C TYR A 7 1.25 10.21 7.73
N LEU A 8 1.89 11.24 7.16
CA LEU A 8 1.48 12.65 7.30
C LEU A 8 0.08 12.95 6.74
N THR A 9 -0.50 12.05 5.94
CA THR A 9 -1.82 12.24 5.32
C THR A 9 -2.94 11.52 6.05
N VAL A 10 -2.61 10.54 6.89
CA VAL A 10 -3.58 9.65 7.54
C VAL A 10 -3.39 9.53 9.06
N PHE A 11 -2.36 10.17 9.63
CA PHE A 11 -2.12 10.28 11.06
C PHE A 11 -2.17 11.74 11.51
N ASP A 12 -2.58 11.95 12.77
CA ASP A 12 -2.52 13.24 13.45
C ASP A 12 -1.12 13.56 14.01
N GLU A 13 -0.98 14.71 14.67
CA GLU A 13 0.28 15.13 15.31
C GLU A 13 0.76 14.22 16.45
N ASN A 14 -0.10 13.34 16.98
CA ASN A 14 0.19 12.39 18.05
C ASN A 14 0.43 10.97 17.51
N PHE A 15 0.62 10.82 16.19
CA PHE A 15 0.74 9.53 15.52
C PHE A 15 -0.46 8.60 15.78
N GLN A 16 -1.67 9.15 15.90
CA GLN A 16 -2.90 8.37 15.91
C GLN A 16 -3.52 8.35 14.50
N PRO A 17 -3.98 7.18 14.02
CA PRO A 17 -4.64 7.11 12.73
C PRO A 17 -5.96 7.89 12.79
N VAL A 18 -6.15 8.80 11.85
CA VAL A 18 -7.39 9.55 11.66
C VAL A 18 -8.53 8.65 11.14
N PRO A 19 -8.30 7.74 10.16
CA PRO A 19 -9.35 6.83 9.72
C PRO A 19 -9.50 5.62 10.64
N GLN A 20 -10.69 5.01 10.64
CA GLN A 20 -10.97 3.79 11.41
C GLN A 20 -10.20 2.56 10.92
N VAL A 21 -9.91 2.50 9.62
CA VAL A 21 -9.18 1.40 8.98
C VAL A 21 -8.23 1.98 7.94
N ILE A 22 -7.00 1.45 7.89
CA ILE A 22 -6.02 1.70 6.83
C ILE A 22 -5.76 0.35 6.16
N GLY A 23 -6.08 0.25 4.87
CA GLY A 23 -5.93 -0.98 4.09
C GLY A 23 -4.73 -0.94 3.15
N HIS A 24 -4.35 -2.12 2.66
CA HIS A 24 -3.25 -2.26 1.69
C HIS A 24 -3.79 -2.47 0.28
N TYR A 25 -3.24 -1.74 -0.70
CA TYR A 25 -3.75 -1.82 -2.08
C TYR A 25 -3.59 -3.22 -2.70
N ASP A 26 -2.54 -3.95 -2.35
CA ASP A 26 -2.33 -5.32 -2.82
C ASP A 26 -3.33 -6.33 -2.24
N LYS A 27 -3.96 -6.00 -1.10
CA LYS A 27 -5.02 -6.78 -0.45
C LYS A 27 -6.41 -6.19 -0.66
N LEU A 28 -6.55 -5.16 -1.49
CA LEU A 28 -7.79 -4.40 -1.66
C LEU A 28 -8.99 -5.31 -1.98
N ASN A 29 -8.80 -6.32 -2.83
CA ASN A 29 -9.90 -7.21 -3.22
C ASN A 29 -10.40 -8.09 -2.06
N ASP A 30 -9.53 -8.40 -1.11
CA ASP A 30 -9.83 -9.25 0.03
C ASP A 30 -10.35 -8.40 1.21
N GLU A 31 -9.72 -7.26 1.48
CA GLU A 31 -10.04 -6.40 2.62
C GLU A 31 -11.27 -5.49 2.38
N LEU A 32 -11.46 -5.00 1.15
CA LEU A 32 -12.52 -4.03 0.88
C LEU A 32 -13.93 -4.56 1.14
N PRO A 33 -14.30 -5.81 0.79
CA PRO A 33 -15.58 -6.40 1.19
C PRO A 33 -15.79 -6.41 2.70
N GLU A 34 -14.76 -6.74 3.49
CA GLU A 34 -14.84 -6.78 4.94
C GLU A 34 -15.09 -5.37 5.52
N ILE A 35 -14.37 -4.38 5.00
CA ILE A 35 -14.55 -2.96 5.36
C ILE A 35 -15.96 -2.50 5.01
N CYS A 36 -16.44 -2.75 3.79
CA CYS A 36 -17.81 -2.41 3.37
C CYS A 36 -18.87 -3.06 4.26
N ASN A 37 -18.68 -4.34 4.61
CA ASN A 37 -19.59 -5.07 5.50
C ASN A 37 -19.62 -4.44 6.89
N SER A 38 -18.47 -4.05 7.45
CA SER A 38 -18.40 -3.37 8.75
C SER A 38 -19.12 -2.01 8.77
N LEU A 39 -19.19 -1.35 7.62
CA LEU A 39 -19.86 -0.06 7.44
C LEU A 39 -21.33 -0.20 7.00
N GLY A 40 -21.80 -1.42 6.73
CA GLY A 40 -23.16 -1.68 6.26
C GLY A 40 -23.46 -1.13 4.86
N ILE A 41 -22.43 -0.94 4.02
CA ILE A 41 -22.57 -0.39 2.66
C ILE A 41 -22.32 -1.46 1.59
N LYS A 42 -22.88 -1.25 0.40
CA LYS A 42 -22.60 -2.12 -0.75
C LYS A 42 -21.22 -1.79 -1.34
N CYS A 43 -20.43 -2.82 -1.60
CA CYS A 43 -19.09 -2.70 -2.15
C CYS A 43 -19.10 -2.77 -3.69
N PRO A 44 -18.68 -1.72 -4.42
CA PRO A 44 -18.54 -1.75 -5.86
C PRO A 44 -17.11 -2.17 -6.23
N ILE A 45 -16.84 -3.45 -6.49
CA ILE A 45 -15.51 -3.85 -6.98
C ILE A 45 -15.54 -3.96 -8.50
N SER A 46 -14.78 -3.08 -9.16
CA SER A 46 -14.32 -3.25 -10.54
C SER A 46 -12.82 -3.47 -10.45
N ASN A 47 -12.40 -4.74 -10.52
CA ASN A 47 -10.99 -5.13 -10.58
C ASN A 47 -10.36 -4.49 -11.83
N GLN A 48 -9.58 -3.44 -11.65
CA GLN A 48 -8.68 -2.95 -12.70
C GLN A 48 -7.29 -2.81 -12.12
N SER A 49 -6.54 -3.91 -12.15
CA SER A 49 -5.08 -3.82 -12.15
C SER A 49 -4.67 -3.18 -13.49
N GLY A 50 -4.59 -1.85 -13.52
CA GLY A 50 -4.20 -1.09 -14.71
C GLY A 50 -2.71 -1.21 -15.07
N SER A 51 -1.94 -1.98 -14.30
CA SER A 51 -0.50 -2.12 -14.52
C SER A 51 -0.22 -2.99 -15.74
N LYS A 52 0.37 -2.38 -16.77
CA LYS A 52 0.92 -3.07 -17.93
C LYS A 52 2.40 -3.44 -17.75
N ARG A 53 2.95 -3.29 -16.53
CA ARG A 53 4.36 -3.58 -16.27
C ARG A 53 4.63 -5.07 -16.41
N THR A 54 5.63 -5.39 -17.22
CA THR A 54 6.13 -6.74 -17.42
C THR A 54 7.20 -7.13 -16.39
N GLU A 55 7.82 -6.14 -15.74
CA GLU A 55 8.88 -6.35 -14.75
C GLU A 55 8.43 -5.91 -13.34
N PRO A 56 8.87 -6.63 -12.28
CA PRO A 56 8.59 -6.25 -10.91
C PRO A 56 9.28 -4.92 -10.58
N TYR A 57 8.68 -4.12 -9.69
CA TYR A 57 9.26 -2.82 -9.33
C TYR A 57 10.66 -2.92 -8.71
N THR A 58 10.99 -4.06 -8.12
CA THR A 58 12.28 -4.33 -7.49
C THR A 58 13.44 -4.33 -8.47
N SER A 59 13.21 -4.54 -9.78
CA SER A 59 14.26 -4.50 -10.80
C SER A 59 14.82 -3.08 -11.02
N PHE A 60 14.08 -2.04 -10.62
CA PHE A 60 14.50 -0.65 -10.78
C PHE A 60 15.37 -0.13 -9.62
N TYR A 61 15.59 -0.93 -8.57
CA TYR A 61 16.37 -0.53 -7.40
C TYR A 61 17.72 -1.26 -7.36
N THR A 62 18.77 -0.50 -7.06
CA THR A 62 20.07 -1.04 -6.65
C THR A 62 20.11 -1.15 -5.13
N ASP A 63 21.12 -1.82 -4.58
CA ASP A 63 21.31 -1.86 -3.13
C ASP A 63 21.47 -0.45 -2.53
N GLU A 64 22.17 0.44 -3.24
CA GLU A 64 22.34 1.83 -2.82
C GLU A 64 21.01 2.59 -2.80
N THR A 65 20.20 2.50 -3.86
CA THR A 65 18.92 3.23 -3.89
C THR A 65 17.90 2.65 -2.92
N ARG A 66 17.93 1.34 -2.67
CA ARG A 66 17.13 0.68 -1.65
C ARG A 66 17.45 1.20 -0.24
N GLU A 67 18.73 1.37 0.07
CA GLU A 67 19.17 1.93 1.35
C GLU A 67 18.72 3.39 1.55
N TYR A 68 18.79 4.23 0.50
CA TYR A 68 18.28 5.60 0.58
C TYR A 68 16.77 5.66 0.83
N VAL A 69 16.00 4.78 0.17
CA VAL A 69 14.55 4.69 0.36
C VAL A 69 14.23 4.23 1.77
N ALA A 70 14.91 3.18 2.26
CA ALA A 70 14.73 2.67 3.62
C ALA A 70 14.98 3.76 4.67
N LYS A 71 16.06 4.53 4.51
CA LYS A 71 16.36 5.68 5.39
C LYS A 71 15.31 6.78 5.29
N ARG A 72 14.93 7.18 4.08
CA ARG A 72 14.01 8.30 3.86
C ARG A 72 12.61 8.02 4.38
N TYR A 73 12.15 6.77 4.26
CA TYR A 73 10.78 6.36 4.54
C TYR A 73 10.68 5.38 5.73
N HIS A 74 11.68 5.34 6.62
CA HIS A 74 11.71 4.41 7.77
C HIS A 74 10.42 4.46 8.60
N LEU A 75 9.89 5.65 8.90
CA LEU A 75 8.62 5.80 9.64
C LEU A 75 7.43 5.20 8.88
N ASP A 76 7.32 5.44 7.57
CA ASP A 76 6.24 4.84 6.78
C ASP A 76 6.38 3.31 6.75
N ILE A 77 7.60 2.81 6.59
CA ILE A 77 7.89 1.37 6.58
C ILE A 77 7.50 0.73 7.93
N GLU A 78 7.81 1.39 9.04
CA GLU A 78 7.46 0.90 10.39
C GLU A 78 5.96 0.98 10.67
N ILE A 79 5.33 2.13 10.39
CA ILE A 79 3.91 2.38 10.67
C ILE A 79 3.02 1.47 9.83
N PHE A 80 3.31 1.34 8.54
CA PHE A 80 2.52 0.53 7.61
C PHE A 80 3.06 -0.89 7.44
N GLN A 81 4.11 -1.26 8.16
CA GLN A 81 4.71 -2.60 8.12
C GLN A 81 5.06 -3.06 6.69
N PHE A 82 5.63 -2.15 5.90
CA PHE A 82 5.99 -2.47 4.52
C PHE A 82 7.22 -3.39 4.45
N SER A 83 7.17 -4.35 3.54
CA SER A 83 8.29 -5.26 3.24
C SER A 83 8.77 -5.07 1.80
N TYR A 84 10.10 -5.02 1.63
CA TYR A 84 10.68 -4.91 0.29
C TYR A 84 10.49 -6.21 -0.51
N GLY A 85 10.01 -6.09 -1.75
CA GLY A 85 9.85 -7.21 -2.67
C GLY A 85 8.65 -8.11 -2.40
N GLU A 86 7.87 -7.83 -1.36
CA GLU A 86 6.57 -8.46 -1.17
C GLU A 86 5.64 -7.93 -2.27
N ASN A 87 5.46 -8.75 -3.31
CA ASN A 87 4.40 -8.58 -4.29
C ASN A 87 3.43 -9.72 -4.05
N SER A 88 2.22 -9.41 -3.60
CA SER A 88 1.06 -10.28 -3.74
C SER A 88 0.75 -10.43 -5.25
N GLN A 89 1.53 -11.25 -5.95
CA GLN A 89 1.19 -11.83 -7.26
C GLN A 89 0.14 -12.92 -6.93
N THR A 90 -1.04 -13.05 -7.53
CA THR A 90 -1.46 -13.02 -8.93
C THR A 90 -2.99 -13.15 -8.96
N GLN A 91 -3.72 -12.43 -9.83
CA GLN A 91 -4.86 -13.02 -10.57
C GLN A 91 -4.96 -12.36 -11.95
N GLY A 92 -4.11 -12.83 -12.86
CA GLY A 92 -4.44 -12.88 -14.27
C GLY A 92 -5.01 -14.26 -14.55
N THR A 93 -6.33 -14.41 -14.46
CA THR A 93 -7.04 -15.56 -15.04
C THR A 93 -7.08 -15.35 -16.56
N LYS A 94 -6.36 -16.22 -17.28
CA LYS A 94 -6.60 -16.48 -18.70
C LYS A 94 -7.91 -17.22 -18.87
#